data_AF-A0A2H1FNA6-F1
#
_entry.id   AF-A0A2H1FNA6-F1
#
_cell.length_a   1.000
_cell.length_b   1.000
_cell.length_c   1.000
_cell.angle_alpha   90.00
_cell.angle_beta   90.00
_cell.angle_gamma   90.00
#
_symmetry.space_group_name_H-M   'P 1'
#
loop_
_entity.id
_entity.type
_entity.pdbx_description
1 polymer ?
#
loop_
_entity_poly.entity_id
_entity_poly.type
_entity_poly.pdbx_seq_one_letter_code
_entity_poly.pdbx_strand_id
1 'polypeptide(L)'
;MVAGASAANRGGGNENENKNKDGNDSSDSSSTTDMEKKRRHMRGKEIVTASLATVATIHAAHGVYSSMEAHEKRHKLVAEGEMSPEEARKKQTKAWIQDAAAVGIAALGIKGAFSEWKQMNEQRRSVQEMERRKTQRRKKRERRDKQEERDRVERMMQAIEKNPQLAIGHQLSQGYKPSLPQADMSGNPYAPLEGRQRY
;
A
#
# COMPACT_ATOMS: atom_id res chain seq x y z
N MET A 1 33.81 31.02 -36.35
CA MET A 1 33.54 32.47 -36.29
C MET A 1 32.29 32.75 -37.11
N VAL A 2 31.18 33.13 -36.46
CA VAL A 2 30.01 33.80 -37.06
C VAL A 2 29.49 34.79 -36.01
N ALA A 3 29.68 36.08 -36.29
CA ALA A 3 28.93 37.19 -35.68
C ALA A 3 27.53 37.22 -36.31
N GLY A 4 26.46 37.77 -35.76
CA GLY A 4 26.20 38.60 -34.60
C GLY A 4 24.76 39.11 -34.78
N ALA A 5 24.04 39.40 -33.69
CA ALA A 5 22.84 40.24 -33.73
C ALA A 5 22.56 40.74 -32.31
N SER A 6 22.98 41.98 -32.07
CA SER A 6 22.58 42.79 -30.92
C SER A 6 21.23 43.45 -31.23
N ALA A 7 20.28 43.35 -30.29
CA ALA A 7 19.23 44.34 -30.14
C ALA A 7 18.83 44.43 -28.66
N ALA A 8 18.80 45.67 -28.19
CA ALA A 8 18.71 46.08 -26.80
C ALA A 8 17.34 45.81 -26.16
N ASN A 9 17.34 45.61 -24.84
CA ASN A 9 16.32 46.24 -24.02
C ASN A 9 16.92 46.65 -22.66
N ARG A 10 17.28 47.94 -22.56
CA ARG A 10 17.51 48.63 -21.30
C ARG A 10 16.20 49.26 -20.90
N GLY A 11 15.72 49.01 -19.69
CA GLY A 11 14.75 49.89 -19.05
C GLY A 11 13.87 49.19 -18.02
N GLY A 12 13.83 49.77 -16.81
CA GLY A 12 12.69 49.68 -15.92
C GLY A 12 12.95 48.90 -14.65
N GLY A 13 13.27 49.62 -13.56
CA GLY A 13 13.51 49.05 -12.25
C GLY A 13 12.26 48.57 -11.51
N ASN A 14 12.50 47.82 -10.44
CA ASN A 14 11.88 48.02 -9.13
C ASN A 14 12.56 47.06 -8.14
N GLU A 15 13.56 47.56 -7.43
CA GLU A 15 14.00 46.96 -6.16
C GLU A 15 12.92 47.28 -5.12
N ASN A 16 11.88 46.46 -5.07
CA ASN A 16 11.01 46.38 -3.90
C ASN A 16 11.18 44.98 -3.32
N GLU A 17 12.21 44.87 -2.48
CA GLU A 17 12.53 43.71 -1.66
C GLU A 17 11.50 43.58 -0.52
N ASN A 18 10.23 43.34 -0.88
CA ASN A 18 9.23 42.89 0.09
C ASN A 18 9.48 41.41 0.36
N LYS A 19 10.31 41.13 1.36
CA LYS A 19 10.40 39.85 2.06
C LYS A 19 9.07 39.57 2.78
N ASN A 20 8.02 39.25 2.02
CA ASN A 20 6.87 38.54 2.55
C ASN A 20 7.30 37.11 2.83
N LYS A 21 7.72 36.93 4.08
CA LYS A 21 8.01 35.65 4.73
C LYS A 21 6.67 34.99 5.11
N ASP A 22 5.77 34.87 4.16
CA ASP A 22 4.48 34.23 4.38
C ASP A 22 4.59 32.76 4.02
N GLY A 23 4.62 31.96 5.10
CA GLY A 23 4.06 30.62 5.16
C GLY A 23 4.33 29.76 3.96
N ASN A 24 5.46 29.05 3.99
CA ASN A 24 5.58 27.77 3.31
C ASN A 24 4.60 26.76 3.95
N ASP A 25 3.29 26.98 3.83
CA ASP A 25 2.29 25.94 3.96
C ASP A 25 2.33 25.17 2.64
N SER A 26 3.40 24.39 2.48
CA SER A 26 3.45 23.29 1.53
C SER A 26 2.34 22.32 1.93
N SER A 27 1.11 22.64 1.52
CA SER A 27 -0.02 21.76 1.47
C SER A 27 0.35 20.64 0.51
N ASP A 28 1.09 19.67 1.05
CA ASP A 28 1.35 18.36 0.49
C ASP A 28 0.03 17.57 0.53
N SER A 29 -0.96 18.12 -0.16
CA SER A 29 -2.26 17.53 -0.43
C SER A 29 -2.08 16.64 -1.64
N SER A 30 -1.23 15.61 -1.52
CA SER A 30 -1.28 14.49 -2.44
C SER A 30 -2.72 13.96 -2.38
N SER A 31 -3.49 14.15 -3.46
CA SER A 31 -4.88 13.74 -3.56
C SER A 31 -5.02 12.29 -3.08
N THR A 32 -6.00 12.04 -2.20
CA THR A 32 -6.28 10.70 -1.67
C THR A 32 -6.49 9.67 -2.79
N THR A 33 -6.99 10.14 -3.94
CA THR A 33 -7.28 9.34 -5.14
C THR A 33 -6.01 8.85 -5.85
N ASP A 34 -4.97 9.68 -5.96
CA ASP A 34 -3.71 9.29 -6.61
C ASP A 34 -2.91 8.30 -5.78
N MET A 35 -2.95 8.47 -4.45
CA MET A 35 -2.38 7.53 -3.50
C MET A 35 -3.04 6.15 -3.59
N GLU A 36 -4.36 6.11 -3.76
CA GLU A 36 -5.10 4.85 -3.89
C GLU A 36 -4.80 4.14 -5.22
N LYS A 37 -4.75 4.88 -6.33
CA LYS A 37 -4.33 4.34 -7.64
C LYS A 37 -2.93 3.75 -7.56
N LYS A 38 -1.98 4.47 -6.95
CA LYS A 38 -0.59 3.99 -6.76
C LYS A 38 -0.55 2.73 -5.92
N ARG A 39 -1.33 2.65 -4.84
CA ARG A 39 -1.42 1.44 -3.99
C ARG A 39 -1.97 0.23 -4.74
N ARG A 40 -3.02 0.41 -5.56
CA ARG A 40 -3.59 -0.67 -6.38
C ARG A 40 -2.61 -1.14 -7.45
N HIS A 41 -1.91 -0.22 -8.11
CA HIS A 41 -0.87 -0.55 -9.10
C HIS A 41 0.27 -1.35 -8.49
N MET A 42 0.73 -0.94 -7.32
CA MET A 42 1.79 -1.64 -6.57
C MET A 42 1.37 -3.05 -6.19
N ARG A 43 0.15 -3.25 -5.67
CA ARG A 43 -0.38 -4.58 -5.37
C ARG A 43 -0.54 -5.46 -6.60
N GLY A 44 -0.95 -4.88 -7.73
CA GLY A 44 -1.03 -5.61 -9.00
C GLY A 44 0.34 -6.15 -9.43
N LYS A 45 1.38 -5.31 -9.34
CA LYS A 45 2.77 -5.73 -9.60
C LYS A 45 3.24 -6.80 -8.63
N GLU A 46 2.98 -6.64 -7.32
CA GLU A 46 3.33 -7.64 -6.30
C GLU A 46 2.81 -9.03 -6.65
N ILE A 47 1.52 -9.12 -6.99
CA ILE A 47 0.85 -10.40 -7.25
C ILE A 47 1.42 -11.05 -8.51
N VAL A 48 1.59 -10.29 -9.59
CA VAL A 48 2.14 -10.81 -10.85
C VAL A 48 3.59 -11.27 -10.67
N THR A 49 4.41 -10.45 -10.02
CA THR A 49 5.82 -10.76 -9.77
C THR A 49 5.98 -11.98 -8.84
N ALA A 50 5.18 -12.05 -7.76
CA ALA A 50 5.20 -13.19 -6.83
C ALA A 50 4.71 -14.48 -7.49
N SER A 51 3.63 -14.42 -8.27
CA SER A 51 3.10 -15.61 -8.97
C SER A 51 4.08 -16.11 -10.04
N LEU A 52 4.66 -15.20 -10.84
CA LEU A 52 5.69 -15.56 -11.82
C LEU A 52 6.91 -16.21 -11.16
N ALA A 53 7.42 -15.64 -10.08
CA ALA A 53 8.55 -16.20 -9.33
C ALA A 53 8.24 -17.59 -8.76
N THR A 54 7.00 -17.79 -8.28
CA THR A 54 6.55 -19.08 -7.74
C THR A 54 6.53 -20.16 -8.81
N VAL A 55 5.91 -19.88 -9.96
CA VAL A 55 5.87 -20.84 -11.09
C VAL A 55 7.27 -21.14 -11.59
N ALA A 56 8.13 -20.12 -11.72
CA ALA A 56 9.52 -20.31 -12.14
C ALA A 56 10.30 -21.22 -11.17
N THR A 57 10.05 -21.08 -9.87
CA THR A 57 10.69 -21.91 -8.83
C THR A 57 10.22 -23.35 -8.90
N ILE A 58 8.91 -23.57 -9.04
CA ILE A 58 8.35 -24.92 -9.24
C ILE A 58 8.91 -25.54 -10.52
N HIS A 59 9.01 -24.77 -11.59
CA HIS A 59 9.53 -25.24 -12.88
C HIS A 59 11.00 -25.65 -12.80
N ALA A 60 11.83 -24.86 -12.14
CA ALA A 60 13.24 -25.19 -11.93
C ALA A 60 13.40 -26.43 -11.03
N ALA A 61 12.65 -26.50 -9.92
CA ALA A 61 12.69 -27.64 -9.02
C ALA A 61 12.25 -28.94 -9.70
N HIS A 62 11.17 -28.88 -10.49
CA HIS A 62 10.64 -30.04 -11.20
C HIS A 62 11.60 -30.51 -12.31
N GLY A 63 12.19 -29.59 -13.09
CA GLY A 63 13.16 -29.93 -14.13
C GLY A 63 14.38 -30.65 -13.57
N VAL A 64 14.97 -30.12 -12.49
CA VAL A 64 16.14 -30.74 -11.83
C VAL A 64 15.81 -32.14 -11.33
N TYR A 65 14.67 -32.32 -10.66
CA TYR A 65 14.27 -33.63 -10.14
C TYR A 65 14.04 -34.66 -11.26
N SER A 66 13.26 -34.30 -12.29
CA SER A 66 13.00 -35.18 -13.42
C SER A 66 14.27 -35.55 -14.18
N SER A 67 15.24 -34.63 -14.28
CA SER A 67 16.53 -34.89 -14.94
C SER A 67 17.39 -35.89 -14.16
N MET A 68 17.33 -35.83 -12.82
CA MET A 68 17.98 -36.77 -11.91
C MET A 68 17.45 -38.20 -12.09
N GLU A 69 16.12 -38.38 -12.06
CA GLU A 69 15.52 -39.71 -12.30
C GLU A 69 15.85 -40.24 -13.70
N ALA A 70 15.83 -39.38 -14.71
CA ALA A 70 16.16 -39.76 -16.08
C ALA A 70 17.64 -40.14 -16.21
N HIS A 71 18.52 -39.54 -15.41
CA HIS A 71 19.94 -39.90 -15.35
C HIS A 71 20.13 -41.30 -14.78
N GLU A 72 19.50 -41.62 -13.65
CA GLU A 72 19.55 -42.97 -13.05
C GLU A 72 19.01 -44.04 -14.00
N LYS A 73 17.86 -43.79 -14.64
CA LYS A 73 17.27 -44.71 -15.63
C LYS A 73 18.21 -44.96 -16.81
N ARG A 74 18.83 -43.92 -17.36
CA ARG A 74 19.82 -44.06 -18.44
C ARG A 74 21.04 -44.87 -18.00
N HIS A 75 21.53 -44.63 -16.79
CA HIS A 75 22.68 -45.34 -16.26
C HIS A 75 22.41 -46.84 -16.08
N LYS A 76 21.17 -47.17 -15.66
CA LYS A 76 20.72 -48.55 -15.51
C LYS A 76 20.56 -49.27 -16.85
N LEU A 77 19.94 -48.62 -17.84
CA LEU A 77 19.77 -49.18 -19.20
C LEU A 77 21.11 -49.41 -19.93
N VAL A 78 22.12 -48.59 -19.66
CA VAL A 78 23.48 -48.81 -20.17
C VAL A 78 24.14 -50.01 -19.47
N ALA A 79 23.94 -50.17 -18.15
CA ALA A 79 24.47 -51.30 -17.40
C ALA A 79 23.80 -52.64 -17.76
N GLU A 80 22.49 -52.61 -18.05
CA GLU A 80 21.70 -53.76 -18.50
C GLU A 80 21.94 -54.10 -20.00
N GLY A 81 22.68 -53.24 -20.72
CA GLY A 81 23.03 -53.45 -22.13
C GLY A 81 21.91 -53.12 -23.12
N GLU A 82 20.76 -52.64 -22.63
CA GLU A 82 19.60 -52.25 -23.46
C GLU A 82 19.81 -50.92 -24.20
N MET A 83 20.77 -50.09 -23.73
CA MET A 83 21.12 -48.82 -24.37
C MET A 83 22.62 -48.69 -24.57
N SER A 84 23.05 -48.24 -25.76
CA SER A 84 24.47 -47.98 -25.99
C SER A 84 24.96 -46.75 -25.21
N PRO A 85 26.22 -46.73 -24.74
CA PRO A 85 26.79 -45.58 -24.04
C PRO A 85 26.74 -44.29 -24.85
N GLU A 86 26.87 -44.38 -26.19
CA GLU A 86 26.80 -43.22 -27.07
C GLU A 86 25.39 -42.64 -27.16
N GLU A 87 24.37 -43.50 -27.19
CA GLU A 87 22.98 -43.08 -27.23
C GLU A 87 22.55 -42.43 -25.90
N ALA A 88 23.03 -42.98 -24.77
CA ALA A 88 22.83 -42.40 -23.46
C ALA A 88 23.44 -40.99 -23.35
N ARG A 89 24.66 -40.78 -23.87
CA ARG A 89 25.30 -39.46 -23.91
C ARG A 89 24.53 -38.46 -24.76
N LYS A 90 24.02 -38.85 -25.94
CA LYS A 90 23.18 -37.96 -26.77
C LYS A 90 21.91 -37.54 -26.04
N LYS A 91 21.22 -38.46 -25.37
CA LYS A 91 20.00 -38.16 -24.58
C LYS A 91 20.32 -37.28 -23.37
N GLN A 92 21.45 -37.51 -22.71
CA GLN A 92 21.91 -36.68 -21.59
C GLN A 92 22.20 -35.24 -22.03
N THR A 93 22.98 -35.04 -23.10
CA THR A 93 23.30 -33.69 -23.60
C THR A 93 22.03 -32.93 -24.00
N LYS A 94 21.06 -33.60 -24.64
CA LYS A 94 19.79 -32.96 -25.02
C LYS A 94 18.99 -32.51 -23.79
N ALA A 95 18.86 -33.37 -22.78
CA ALA A 95 18.17 -33.04 -21.54
C ALA A 95 18.86 -31.87 -20.82
N TRP A 96 20.19 -31.92 -20.74
CA TRP A 96 20.96 -30.90 -20.04
C TRP A 96 20.84 -29.51 -20.69
N ILE A 97 20.81 -29.44 -22.03
CA ILE A 97 20.56 -28.19 -22.75
C ILE A 97 19.15 -27.64 -22.45
N GLN A 98 18.14 -28.51 -22.42
CA GLN A 98 16.77 -28.10 -22.12
C GLN A 98 16.63 -27.60 -20.68
N ASP A 99 17.20 -28.32 -19.71
CA ASP A 99 17.17 -27.95 -18.30
C ASP A 99 17.95 -26.65 -18.07
N ALA A 100 19.13 -26.49 -18.69
CA ALA A 100 19.91 -25.27 -18.59
C ALA A 100 19.17 -24.06 -19.17
N ALA A 101 18.46 -24.22 -20.29
CA ALA A 101 17.64 -23.18 -20.87
C ALA A 101 16.45 -22.81 -19.95
N ALA A 102 15.75 -23.81 -19.41
CA ALA A 102 14.64 -23.61 -18.48
C ALA A 102 15.08 -22.87 -17.21
N VAL A 103 16.20 -23.30 -16.60
CA VAL A 103 16.80 -22.63 -15.43
C VAL A 103 17.29 -21.23 -15.79
N GLY A 104 17.87 -21.03 -16.98
CA GLY A 104 18.29 -19.72 -17.46
C GLY A 104 17.14 -18.72 -17.58
N ILE A 105 16.01 -19.14 -18.16
CA ILE A 105 14.79 -18.33 -18.25
C ILE A 105 14.22 -18.04 -16.85
N ALA A 106 14.15 -19.05 -15.99
CA ALA A 106 13.69 -18.88 -14.61
C ALA A 106 14.57 -17.90 -13.83
N ALA A 107 15.90 -18.00 -13.96
CA ALA A 107 16.85 -17.11 -13.31
C ALA A 107 16.71 -15.66 -13.78
N LEU A 108 16.49 -15.44 -15.08
CA LEU A 108 16.22 -14.10 -15.62
C LEU A 108 14.89 -13.54 -15.09
N GLY A 109 13.84 -14.36 -15.04
CA GLY A 109 12.54 -13.98 -14.47
C GLY A 109 12.64 -13.61 -12.99
N ILE A 110 13.32 -14.44 -12.19
CA ILE A 110 13.55 -14.20 -10.77
C ILE A 110 14.44 -12.96 -10.56
N LYS A 111 15.46 -12.75 -11.37
CA LYS A 111 16.33 -11.55 -11.29
C LYS A 111 15.56 -10.26 -11.59
N GLY A 112 14.71 -10.26 -12.63
CA GLY A 112 13.82 -9.14 -12.93
C GLY A 112 12.87 -8.85 -11.77
N ALA A 113 12.19 -9.90 -11.29
CA ALA A 113 11.30 -9.84 -10.13
C ALA A 113 11.97 -9.28 -8.87
N PHE A 114 13.21 -9.69 -8.58
CA PHE A 114 13.96 -9.22 -7.43
C PHE A 114 14.27 -7.72 -7.50
N SER A 115 14.66 -7.23 -8.68
CA SER A 115 14.94 -5.80 -8.88
C SER A 115 13.70 -4.92 -8.69
N GLU A 116 12.55 -5.36 -9.19
CA GLU A 116 11.27 -4.66 -9.01
C GLU A 116 10.83 -4.69 -7.56
N TRP A 117 10.96 -5.85 -6.90
CA TRP A 117 10.62 -6.01 -5.49
C TRP A 117 11.43 -5.08 -4.59
N LYS A 118 12.72 -4.87 -4.89
CA LYS A 118 13.57 -3.93 -4.15
C LYS A 118 13.06 -2.48 -4.28
N GLN A 119 12.79 -2.00 -5.49
CA GLN A 119 12.20 -0.66 -5.68
C GLN A 119 10.88 -0.51 -4.96
N MET A 120 10.08 -1.56 -4.99
CA MET A 120 8.76 -1.57 -4.40
C MET A 120 8.83 -1.54 -2.86
N ASN A 121 9.82 -2.20 -2.26
CA ASN A 121 10.10 -2.13 -0.82
C ASN A 121 10.51 -0.72 -0.37
N GLU A 122 11.32 -0.02 -1.17
CA GLU A 122 11.65 1.40 -0.96
C GLU A 122 10.38 2.29 -0.95
N GLN A 123 9.49 2.06 -1.91
CA GLN A 123 8.21 2.79 -1.98
C GLN A 123 7.25 2.41 -0.84
N ARG A 124 7.32 1.20 -0.31
CA ARG A 124 6.50 0.77 0.82
C ARG A 124 6.82 1.56 2.08
N ARG A 125 8.09 1.91 2.30
CA ARG A 125 8.53 2.77 3.42
C ARG A 125 7.96 4.18 3.31
N SER A 126 8.00 4.79 2.13
CA SER A 126 7.42 6.13 1.94
C SER A 126 5.90 6.15 2.10
N VAL A 127 5.21 5.12 1.61
CA VAL A 127 3.76 4.96 1.85
C VAL A 127 3.46 4.78 3.33
N GLN A 128 4.22 3.97 4.04
CA GLN A 128 4.04 3.75 5.48
C GLN A 128 4.29 5.02 6.30
N GLU A 129 5.29 5.82 5.91
CA GLU A 129 5.54 7.12 6.52
C GLU A 129 4.39 8.10 6.27
N MET A 130 3.87 8.15 5.04
CA MET A 130 2.70 8.97 4.71
C MET A 130 1.44 8.54 5.48
N GLU A 131 1.20 7.23 5.62
CA GLU A 131 0.09 6.70 6.42
C GLU A 131 0.27 7.02 7.91
N ARG A 132 1.49 6.93 8.44
CA ARG A 132 1.81 7.31 9.82
C ARG A 132 1.55 8.81 10.05
N ARG A 133 1.98 9.67 9.13
CA ARG A 133 1.73 11.11 9.16
C ARG A 133 0.22 11.41 9.10
N LYS A 134 -0.55 10.74 8.22
CA LYS A 134 -2.01 10.87 8.15
C LYS A 134 -2.69 10.45 9.45
N THR A 135 -2.28 9.32 10.02
CA THR A 135 -2.83 8.81 11.28
C THR A 135 -2.54 9.76 12.44
N GLN A 136 -1.34 10.33 12.49
CA GLN A 136 -0.99 11.36 13.48
C GLN A 136 -1.83 12.62 13.33
N ARG A 137 -2.04 13.10 12.09
CA ARG A 137 -2.92 14.24 11.82
C ARG A 137 -4.37 13.96 12.25
N ARG A 138 -4.89 12.77 11.95
CA ARG A 138 -6.24 12.35 12.36
C ARG A 138 -6.37 12.31 13.89
N LYS A 139 -5.43 11.66 14.57
CA LYS A 139 -5.38 11.63 16.05
C LYS A 139 -5.25 13.04 16.65
N LYS A 140 -4.51 13.95 16.03
CA LYS A 140 -4.37 15.34 16.50
C LYS A 140 -5.70 16.10 16.38
N ARG A 141 -6.45 15.90 15.29
CA ARG A 141 -7.81 16.46 15.11
C ARG A 141 -8.78 15.89 16.15
N GLU A 142 -8.86 14.57 16.28
CA GLU A 142 -9.71 13.91 17.27
C GLU A 142 -9.42 14.37 18.72
N ARG A 143 -8.14 14.55 19.08
CA ARG A 143 -7.75 15.08 20.40
C ARG A 143 -8.17 16.52 20.60
N ARG A 144 -8.07 17.35 19.56
CA ARG A 144 -8.50 18.75 19.59
C ARG A 144 -10.02 18.83 19.74
N ASP A 145 -10.78 18.09 18.94
CA ASP A 145 -12.24 18.07 18.98
C ASP A 145 -12.74 17.61 20.36
N LYS A 146 -12.12 16.56 20.93
CA LYS A 146 -12.46 16.06 22.27
C LYS A 146 -12.11 17.04 23.39
N GLN A 147 -11.05 17.84 23.22
CA GLN A 147 -10.68 18.85 24.19
C GLN A 147 -11.61 20.07 24.10
N GLU A 148 -11.94 20.51 22.89
CA GLU A 148 -12.94 21.57 22.67
C GLU A 148 -14.32 21.18 23.21
N GLU A 149 -14.72 19.92 23.07
CA GLU A 149 -15.95 19.38 23.66
C GLU A 149 -15.93 19.41 25.19
N ARG A 150 -14.83 18.97 25.82
CA ARG A 150 -14.66 19.01 27.28
C ARG A 150 -14.68 20.44 27.82
N ASP A 151 -13.93 21.35 27.18
CA ASP A 151 -13.90 22.76 27.56
C ASP A 151 -15.28 23.39 27.40
N ARG A 152 -16.06 22.99 26.38
CA ARG A 152 -17.44 23.46 26.17
C ARG A 152 -18.37 22.96 27.27
N VAL A 153 -18.27 21.68 27.64
CA VAL A 153 -19.05 21.07 28.74
C VAL A 153 -18.70 21.72 30.07
N GLU A 154 -17.42 21.96 30.35
CA GLU A 154 -16.96 22.62 31.58
C GLU A 154 -17.46 24.06 31.68
N ARG A 155 -17.35 24.85 30.58
CA ARG A 155 -17.93 26.21 30.54
C ARG A 155 -19.44 26.20 30.73
N MET A 156 -20.14 25.20 30.19
CA MET A 156 -21.58 25.04 30.39
C MET A 156 -21.90 24.73 31.86
N MET A 157 -21.17 23.80 32.49
CA MET A 157 -21.36 23.49 33.91
C MET A 157 -21.09 24.71 34.80
N GLN A 158 -20.04 25.47 34.52
CA GLN A 158 -19.72 26.68 35.28
C GLN A 158 -20.79 27.78 35.10
N ALA A 159 -21.38 27.90 33.91
CA ALA A 159 -22.48 28.83 33.65
C ALA A 159 -23.77 28.40 34.38
N ILE A 160 -24.03 27.09 34.46
CA ILE A 160 -25.13 26.50 35.24
C ILE A 160 -24.94 26.73 36.74
N GLU A 161 -23.72 26.53 37.25
CA GLU A 161 -23.39 26.72 38.67
C GLU A 161 -23.52 28.18 39.11
N LYS A 162 -23.01 29.12 38.29
CA LYS A 162 -23.10 30.56 38.58
C LYS A 162 -24.52 31.10 38.41
N ASN A 163 -25.40 30.39 37.71
CA ASN A 163 -26.74 30.88 37.40
C ASN A 163 -27.74 29.70 37.31
N PRO A 164 -28.26 29.20 38.45
CA PRO A 164 -29.06 27.96 38.51
C PRO A 164 -30.36 28.00 37.68
N GLN A 165 -30.85 29.20 37.32
CA GLN A 165 -32.00 29.36 36.42
C GLN A 165 -31.69 28.95 34.96
N LEU A 166 -30.42 29.04 34.50
CA LEU A 166 -30.00 28.58 33.17
C LEU A 166 -30.04 27.05 33.04
N ALA A 167 -29.87 26.31 34.14
CA ALA A 167 -30.01 24.86 34.18
C ALA A 167 -31.44 24.42 33.85
N ILE A 168 -32.42 25.11 34.44
CA ILE A 168 -33.85 24.90 34.23
C ILE A 168 -34.23 25.24 32.77
N GLY A 169 -33.66 26.32 32.22
CA GLY A 169 -33.83 26.67 30.80
C GLY A 169 -33.24 25.64 29.82
N HIS A 170 -32.08 25.05 30.13
CA HIS A 170 -31.46 24.00 29.30
C HIS A 170 -32.24 22.68 29.37
N GLN A 171 -32.80 22.34 30.54
CA GLN A 171 -33.65 21.18 30.74
C GLN A 171 -35.02 21.32 30.04
N LEU A 172 -35.57 22.54 29.94
CA LEU A 172 -36.77 22.85 29.15
C LEU A 172 -36.50 22.97 27.65
N SER A 173 -35.30 23.41 27.23
CA SER A 173 -34.89 23.48 25.82
C SER A 173 -34.56 22.12 25.22
N GLN A 174 -34.14 21.14 26.03
CA GLN A 174 -34.17 19.73 25.64
C GLN A 174 -35.60 19.20 25.78
N GLY A 175 -36.52 19.79 25.03
CA GLY A 175 -37.82 19.20 24.75
C GLY A 175 -37.58 17.78 24.24
N TYR A 176 -38.04 16.82 25.04
CA TYR A 176 -38.19 15.39 24.77
C TYR A 176 -38.06 15.04 23.28
N LYS A 177 -36.87 14.64 22.85
CA LYS A 177 -36.72 13.81 21.65
C LYS A 177 -36.56 12.39 22.18
N PRO A 178 -37.52 11.48 21.94
CA PRO A 178 -37.36 10.11 22.39
C PRO A 178 -36.06 9.58 21.76
N SER A 179 -35.19 9.05 22.61
CA SER A 179 -33.99 8.35 22.17
C SER A 179 -34.42 7.23 21.23
N LEU A 180 -34.18 7.40 19.93
CA LEU A 180 -34.19 6.27 19.01
C LEU A 180 -33.19 5.24 19.56
N PRO A 181 -33.56 3.95 19.63
CA PRO A 181 -32.66 2.93 20.15
C PRO A 181 -31.34 3.01 19.39
N GLN A 182 -30.24 3.15 20.15
CA GLN A 182 -28.90 3.15 19.58
C GLN A 182 -28.74 1.87 18.76
N ALA A 183 -28.45 2.03 17.47
CA ALA A 183 -28.00 0.92 16.66
C ALA A 183 -26.73 0.37 17.33
N ASP A 184 -26.78 -0.91 17.67
CA ASP A 184 -25.64 -1.72 18.06
C ASP A 184 -24.45 -1.45 17.10
N MET A 185 -23.44 -0.73 17.61
CA MET A 185 -22.18 -0.41 16.91
C MET A 185 -21.09 -1.46 17.20
N SER A 186 -21.45 -2.61 17.80
CA SER A 186 -20.52 -3.71 18.13
C SER A 186 -20.11 -4.52 16.89
N GLY A 187 -20.79 -4.33 15.76
CA GLY A 187 -20.50 -5.08 14.53
C GLY A 187 -20.83 -6.58 14.66
N ASN A 188 -21.67 -6.97 15.62
CA ASN A 188 -22.07 -8.35 15.84
C ASN A 188 -23.24 -8.74 14.90
N PRO A 189 -23.05 -9.65 13.93
CA PRO A 189 -24.08 -10.02 12.97
C PRO A 189 -25.22 -10.88 13.57
N TYR A 190 -25.16 -11.22 14.88
CA TYR A 190 -26.12 -12.11 15.54
C TYR A 190 -26.91 -11.46 16.70
N ALA A 191 -26.96 -10.12 16.79
CA ALA A 191 -27.74 -9.46 17.83
C ALA A 191 -29.27 -9.70 17.64
N PRO A 192 -30.01 -10.09 18.70
CA PRO A 192 -31.43 -10.41 18.58
C PRO A 192 -32.28 -9.16 18.34
N LEU A 193 -33.12 -9.22 17.29
CA LEU A 193 -34.08 -8.20 16.90
C LEU A 193 -35.32 -8.21 17.82
N GLU A 194 -35.17 -7.83 19.08
CA GLU A 194 -36.34 -7.60 19.94
C GLU A 194 -36.75 -6.12 19.91
N GLY A 195 -38.03 -5.86 19.61
CA GLY A 195 -38.64 -4.56 19.91
C GLY A 195 -39.43 -3.86 18.81
N ARG A 196 -39.74 -4.48 17.66
CA ARG A 196 -40.61 -3.86 16.65
C ARG A 196 -42.10 -4.16 16.93
N GLN A 197 -42.67 -3.57 17.98
CA GLN A 197 -44.13 -3.54 18.13
C GLN A 197 -44.73 -2.60 17.08
N ARG A 198 -45.63 -3.17 16.27
CA ARG A 198 -46.48 -2.50 15.30
C ARG A 198 -47.70 -1.95 16.00
N TYR A 199 -47.93 -0.64 15.87
CA TYR A 199 -49.26 -0.05 15.75
C TYR A 199 -49.16 1.11 14.75
#